data_AF-C5T1D2-F1
#
_entry.id   AF-C5T1D2-F1
#
_cell.length_a   1.000
_cell.length_b   1.000
_cell.length_c   1.000
_cell.angle_alpha   90.00
_cell.angle_beta   90.00
_cell.angle_gamma   90.00
#
_symmetry.space_group_name_H-M   'P 1'
#
loop_
_entity.id
_entity.type
_entity.pdbx_description
1 polymer ?
#
loop_
_entity_poly.entity_id
_entity_poly.type
_entity_poly.pdbx_seq_one_letter_code
_entity_poly.pdbx_strand_id
1 'polypeptide(L)'
;MNCRSPRRFVDLAMALAACGVLAAGVGGLLMVRSLPAHGQRAPMLLAPMIGVIEPCVMAQEGAGAPEFDDLRATCTGPSGSAAKLVESTLTGLQHAAGAAPTYPLGYTLPVPLLQLFRKSADGWEIDTDTVGRLVRTVRDNSRPLILYLFSTHFSTDAPLEKALAADSANLAQTRDGPLAQSRYYGAPLNNWTFATTETELTARRVQATKALLEAVCRLPAVDVAKIRGVTLLGELHHLFPDFEAGMGFAPPYRVTDYSPHSVAWFRQFLKQEFGRIEQLNRVLGSDYASFEEVQPPSRDIRTEPLQRFTEHIDSFAHGSLPIAGWAYALRTEGAPPPWVHIYRNGVFVGKTPANQGRQDVLAAHPEFGDANTGWRWDLDFRRLPTGLHRIDVFIEQTPGQLILLGTRNIALMDREQSTPSALPQQPLPHSKPIPHGAQAHIDLPADQSAYYYNPLVPFWHTFRSQQVVDYLKFFDGAVRQSCLAGTPHYTHQIIPFTNPGWDANKYAIQASLQPMGAIRLGVSLYGDAAYGDTFSRWYARSAHHGYGVTEFHPLKAMDTASVQRMLGQHAARGAEFLSFFMEPRWYGRLVPRSHNPFAFDPDNASYGSAALYRSVQQTLSTPRP
;
A
#
# COMPACT_ATOMS: atom_id res chain seq x y z
N MET A 1 -52.30 65.13 23.68
CA MET A 1 -51.47 63.93 23.95
C MET A 1 -50.40 63.86 22.86
N ASN A 2 -49.13 63.85 23.26
CA ASN A 2 -47.98 64.11 22.39
C ASN A 2 -47.73 63.02 21.32
N CYS A 3 -47.76 63.41 20.04
CA CYS A 3 -47.21 62.62 18.93
C CYS A 3 -45.67 62.58 19.03
N ARG A 4 -45.10 61.39 19.27
CA ARG A 4 -43.67 61.13 19.05
C ARG A 4 -43.45 60.57 17.65
N SER A 5 -42.55 61.23 16.92
CA SER A 5 -42.19 61.02 15.51
C SER A 5 -41.53 59.64 15.23
N PRO A 6 -41.85 58.98 14.11
CA PRO A 6 -41.32 57.65 13.75
C PRO A 6 -39.86 57.66 13.25
N ARG A 7 -39.23 58.84 13.09
CA ARG A 7 -37.86 58.94 12.55
C ARG A 7 -36.78 58.33 13.46
N ARG A 8 -36.92 58.43 14.79
CA ARG A 8 -35.89 57.94 15.73
C ARG A 8 -35.71 56.42 15.73
N PHE A 9 -36.73 55.66 15.37
CA PHE A 9 -36.64 54.19 15.32
C PHE A 9 -35.90 53.69 14.07
N VAL A 10 -36.05 54.39 12.94
CA VAL A 10 -35.40 54.04 11.68
C VAL A 10 -33.91 54.38 11.74
N ASP A 11 -33.53 55.52 12.32
CA ASP A 11 -32.13 55.91 12.47
C ASP A 11 -31.36 54.98 13.40
N LEU A 12 -32.00 54.50 14.48
CA LEU A 12 -31.39 53.54 15.41
C LEU A 12 -31.21 52.16 14.78
N ALA A 13 -32.19 51.71 13.98
CA ALA A 13 -32.12 50.44 13.26
C ALA A 13 -31.04 50.45 12.17
N MET A 14 -30.88 51.57 11.44
CA MET A 14 -29.80 51.72 10.45
C MET A 14 -28.42 51.80 11.11
N ALA A 15 -28.28 52.47 12.25
CA ALA A 15 -27.02 52.52 12.99
C ALA A 15 -26.61 51.14 13.53
N LEU A 16 -27.57 50.35 14.06
CA LEU A 16 -27.33 48.98 14.52
C LEU A 16 -26.96 48.04 13.36
N ALA A 17 -27.63 48.18 12.20
CA ALA A 17 -27.29 47.41 11.00
C ALA A 17 -25.90 47.75 10.46
N ALA A 18 -25.53 49.04 10.44
CA ALA A 18 -24.19 49.49 10.02
C ALA A 18 -23.10 49.00 10.98
N CYS A 19 -23.34 49.03 12.30
CA CYS A 19 -22.42 48.45 13.28
C CYS A 19 -22.31 46.93 13.15
N GLY A 20 -23.41 46.22 12.83
CA GLY A 20 -23.40 44.78 12.58
C GLY A 20 -22.58 44.40 11.33
N VAL A 21 -22.70 45.17 10.25
CA VAL A 21 -21.93 44.96 9.00
C VAL A 21 -20.45 45.28 9.21
N LEU A 22 -20.12 46.32 9.97
CA LEU A 22 -18.72 46.64 10.31
C LEU A 22 -18.11 45.60 11.26
N ALA A 23 -18.86 45.11 12.26
CA ALA A 23 -18.39 44.06 13.14
C ALA A 23 -18.20 42.72 12.41
N ALA A 24 -19.11 42.38 11.48
CA ALA A 24 -18.96 41.22 10.61
C ALA A 24 -17.80 41.39 9.61
N GLY A 25 -17.56 42.60 9.10
CA GLY A 25 -16.44 42.93 8.23
C GLY A 25 -15.09 42.85 8.93
N VAL A 26 -14.98 43.35 10.16
CA VAL A 26 -13.76 43.25 10.98
C VAL A 26 -13.55 41.83 11.48
N GLY A 27 -14.62 41.12 11.88
CA GLY A 27 -14.58 39.70 12.22
C GLY A 27 -14.14 38.83 11.04
N GLY A 28 -14.63 39.13 9.84
CA GLY A 28 -14.22 38.48 8.59
C GLY A 28 -12.77 38.80 8.22
N LEU A 29 -12.30 40.04 8.40
CA LEU A 29 -10.91 40.42 8.14
C LEU A 29 -9.93 39.76 9.13
N LEU A 30 -10.33 39.62 10.39
CA LEU A 30 -9.57 38.91 11.41
C LEU A 30 -9.57 37.40 11.16
N MET A 31 -10.67 36.80 10.68
CA MET A 31 -10.73 35.40 10.24
C MET A 31 -9.86 35.14 9.02
N VAL A 32 -9.83 36.06 8.04
CA VAL A 32 -8.98 35.95 6.84
C VAL A 32 -7.50 36.17 7.19
N ARG A 33 -7.18 36.97 8.20
CA ARG A 33 -5.80 37.14 8.73
C ARG A 33 -5.37 36.04 9.70
N SER A 34 -6.29 35.24 10.21
CA SER A 34 -6.02 34.07 11.07
C SER A 34 -6.19 32.73 10.34
N LEU A 35 -6.57 32.74 9.05
CA LEU A 35 -6.21 31.67 8.15
C LEU A 35 -4.68 31.57 8.20
N PRO A 36 -4.11 30.39 8.51
CA PRO A 36 -2.67 30.23 8.37
C PRO A 36 -2.32 30.70 6.97
N ALA A 37 -1.35 31.61 6.86
CA ALA A 37 -0.70 31.87 5.59
C ALA A 37 -0.47 30.49 4.96
N HIS A 38 -0.92 30.27 3.73
CA HIS A 38 -0.59 29.05 3.00
C HIS A 38 0.93 29.01 2.91
N GLY A 39 1.59 28.47 3.94
CA GLY A 39 3.02 28.28 3.98
C GLY A 39 3.30 27.47 2.73
N GLN A 40 4.13 28.02 1.84
CA GLN A 40 4.50 27.34 0.61
C GLN A 40 4.93 25.93 0.99
N ARG A 41 4.10 24.94 0.64
CA ARG A 41 4.43 23.54 0.89
C ARG A 41 5.77 23.28 0.21
N ALA A 42 6.66 22.59 0.92
CA ALA A 42 7.92 22.20 0.33
C ALA A 42 7.64 21.44 -0.98
N PRO A 43 8.42 21.68 -2.05
CA PRO A 43 8.22 20.97 -3.29
C PRO A 43 8.39 19.47 -3.09
N MET A 44 7.56 18.67 -3.77
CA MET A 44 7.64 17.21 -3.75
C MET A 44 9.03 16.76 -4.19
N LEU A 45 9.67 15.92 -3.38
CA LEU A 45 10.99 15.35 -3.66
C LEU A 45 10.87 14.14 -4.58
N LEU A 46 11.63 14.10 -5.69
CA LEU A 46 11.86 12.84 -6.40
C LEU A 46 13.08 12.15 -5.79
N ALA A 47 12.87 10.99 -5.19
CA ALA A 47 13.86 10.26 -4.41
C ALA A 47 13.98 8.82 -4.90
N PRO A 48 14.52 8.56 -6.10
CA PRO A 48 14.70 7.21 -6.61
C PRO A 48 15.50 6.34 -5.62
N MET A 49 15.08 5.10 -5.45
CA MET A 49 15.79 4.10 -4.68
C MET A 49 16.82 3.42 -5.58
N ILE A 50 18.10 3.59 -5.23
CA ILE A 50 19.22 3.05 -6.01
C ILE A 50 19.77 1.82 -5.29
N GLY A 51 19.97 0.73 -6.02
CA GLY A 51 20.50 -0.55 -5.50
C GLY A 51 21.99 -0.49 -5.13
N VAL A 52 22.36 0.30 -4.13
CA VAL A 52 23.76 0.53 -3.72
C VAL A 52 24.31 -0.49 -2.73
N ILE A 53 23.45 -1.36 -2.18
CA ILE A 53 23.81 -2.23 -1.07
C ILE A 53 24.82 -3.28 -1.48
N GLU A 54 24.45 -4.20 -2.35
CA GLU A 54 25.32 -5.27 -2.82
C GLU A 54 26.57 -4.75 -3.55
N PRO A 55 26.47 -3.82 -4.52
CA PRO A 55 27.63 -3.40 -5.30
C PRO A 55 28.62 -2.49 -4.55
N CYS A 56 28.24 -1.91 -3.41
CA CYS A 56 29.06 -0.90 -2.74
C CYS A 56 29.10 -1.00 -1.21
N VAL A 57 27.95 -0.96 -0.54
CA VAL A 57 27.91 -0.99 0.94
C VAL A 57 28.47 -2.31 1.46
N MET A 58 28.06 -3.43 0.88
CA MET A 58 28.51 -4.78 1.21
C MET A 58 29.76 -5.23 0.42
N ALA A 59 30.36 -4.34 -0.38
CA ALA A 59 31.50 -4.70 -1.22
C ALA A 59 32.72 -5.11 -0.40
N GLN A 60 33.37 -6.20 -0.79
CA GLN A 60 34.63 -6.66 -0.21
C GLN A 60 35.82 -6.28 -1.09
N GLU A 61 36.96 -5.98 -0.47
CA GLU A 61 38.20 -5.70 -1.19
C GLU A 61 38.63 -6.92 -2.01
N GLY A 62 38.96 -6.71 -3.29
CA GLY A 62 39.38 -7.77 -4.21
C GLY A 62 38.26 -8.63 -4.82
N ALA A 63 37.00 -8.52 -4.37
CA ALA A 63 35.85 -9.29 -4.90
C ALA A 63 35.03 -8.51 -5.94
N GLY A 64 34.80 -9.07 -7.14
CA GLY A 64 34.06 -8.42 -8.24
C GLY A 64 34.85 -8.30 -9.55
N ALA A 65 34.20 -7.76 -10.59
CA ALA A 65 34.79 -7.64 -11.93
C ALA A 65 35.86 -6.52 -12.02
N PRO A 66 36.99 -6.73 -12.72
CA PRO A 66 38.08 -5.75 -12.82
C PRO A 66 37.66 -4.38 -13.39
N GLU A 67 36.61 -4.36 -14.20
CA GLU A 67 36.13 -3.12 -14.83
C GLU A 67 35.41 -2.15 -13.87
N PHE A 68 35.17 -2.56 -12.62
CA PHE A 68 34.59 -1.72 -11.56
C PHE A 68 35.56 -1.51 -10.38
N ASP A 69 36.87 -1.66 -10.59
CA ASP A 69 37.91 -1.46 -9.55
C ASP A 69 37.88 -0.04 -8.98
N ASP A 70 37.69 0.95 -9.84
CA ASP A 70 37.61 2.35 -9.47
C ASP A 70 36.37 2.65 -8.63
N LEU A 71 35.21 2.08 -8.97
CA LEU A 71 34.01 2.11 -8.14
C LEU A 71 34.29 1.48 -6.77
N ARG A 72 34.84 0.26 -6.75
CA ARG A 72 35.13 -0.45 -5.49
C ARG A 72 36.05 0.36 -4.58
N ALA A 73 37.10 0.98 -5.12
CA ALA A 73 38.00 1.83 -4.36
C ALA A 73 37.30 3.04 -3.70
N THR A 74 36.16 3.49 -4.24
CA THR A 74 35.33 4.54 -3.62
C THR A 74 34.38 4.01 -2.54
N CYS A 75 34.03 2.73 -2.63
CA CYS A 75 33.08 2.06 -1.74
C CYS A 75 33.74 1.46 -0.49
N THR A 76 34.99 0.99 -0.60
CA THR A 76 35.71 0.27 0.46
C THR A 76 36.69 1.15 1.23
N GLY A 77 37.34 0.57 2.25
CA GLY A 77 38.29 1.26 3.12
C GLY A 77 37.63 2.18 4.18
N PRO A 78 38.46 2.84 5.03
CA PRO A 78 37.98 3.62 6.18
C PRO A 78 37.08 4.81 5.83
N SER A 79 37.25 5.37 4.63
CA SER A 79 36.45 6.48 4.10
C SER A 79 35.40 6.05 3.08
N GLY A 80 35.32 4.76 2.73
CA GLY A 80 34.47 4.26 1.66
C GLY A 80 32.99 4.53 1.88
N SER A 81 32.29 4.92 0.82
CA SER A 81 30.86 5.20 0.81
C SER A 81 30.23 5.02 -0.57
N ALA A 82 28.92 4.85 -0.62
CA ALA A 82 28.17 4.74 -1.88
C ALA A 82 27.81 6.10 -2.51
N ALA A 83 28.26 7.22 -1.92
CA ALA A 83 27.85 8.55 -2.36
C ALA A 83 28.19 8.83 -3.82
N LYS A 84 29.37 8.39 -4.28
CA LYS A 84 29.78 8.55 -5.69
C LYS A 84 28.95 7.67 -6.62
N LEU A 85 28.60 6.46 -6.22
CA LEU A 85 27.76 5.57 -7.04
C LEU A 85 26.35 6.16 -7.20
N VAL A 86 25.77 6.65 -6.10
CA VAL A 86 24.51 7.40 -6.13
C VAL A 86 24.62 8.55 -7.12
N GLU A 87 25.67 9.36 -7.02
CA GLU A 87 25.75 10.55 -7.86
C GLU A 87 26.06 10.26 -9.33
N SER A 88 26.87 9.26 -9.61
CA SER A 88 27.12 8.76 -10.95
C SER A 88 25.82 8.28 -11.62
N THR A 89 24.96 7.59 -10.85
CA THR A 89 23.65 7.11 -11.32
C THR A 89 22.69 8.27 -11.60
N LEU A 90 22.57 9.23 -10.67
CA LEU A 90 21.63 10.34 -10.78
C LEU A 90 22.03 11.39 -11.82
N THR A 91 23.31 11.50 -12.14
CA THR A 91 23.79 12.35 -13.24
C THR A 91 23.15 11.94 -14.57
N GLY A 92 22.76 10.68 -14.74
CA GLY A 92 21.99 10.22 -15.89
C GLY A 92 20.58 10.82 -15.98
N LEU A 93 19.94 11.16 -14.86
CA LEU A 93 18.61 11.80 -14.85
C LEU A 93 18.67 13.33 -14.88
N GLN A 94 19.59 13.92 -14.13
CA GLN A 94 19.75 15.37 -14.04
C GLN A 94 21.20 15.71 -13.68
N HIS A 95 21.88 16.45 -14.56
CA HIS A 95 23.18 17.04 -14.23
C HIS A 95 23.07 18.04 -13.08
N ALA A 96 24.05 18.07 -12.20
CA ALA A 96 24.06 18.89 -10.97
C ALA A 96 24.03 20.42 -11.17
N ALA A 97 23.97 20.92 -12.41
CA ALA A 97 23.99 22.34 -12.74
C ALA A 97 22.84 22.72 -13.68
N GLY A 98 21.85 23.44 -13.15
CA GLY A 98 20.70 23.96 -13.88
C GLY A 98 19.72 24.67 -12.94
N ALA A 99 18.83 25.51 -13.48
CA ALA A 99 17.85 26.29 -12.71
C ALA A 99 17.09 25.46 -11.65
N ALA A 100 16.57 26.11 -10.60
CA ALA A 100 15.86 25.46 -9.50
C ALA A 100 14.76 24.52 -10.06
N PRO A 101 14.91 23.19 -9.90
CA PRO A 101 14.05 22.25 -10.60
C PRO A 101 12.63 22.28 -10.02
N THR A 102 11.63 22.01 -10.86
CA THR A 102 10.22 21.89 -10.42
C THR A 102 10.08 20.88 -9.28
N TYR A 103 10.82 19.77 -9.39
CA TYR A 103 10.95 18.74 -8.37
C TYR A 103 12.43 18.61 -7.99
N PRO A 104 12.83 18.85 -6.73
CA PRO A 104 14.17 18.53 -6.27
C PRO A 104 14.48 17.05 -6.48
N LEU A 105 15.69 16.74 -6.95
CA LEU A 105 16.16 15.36 -7.12
C LEU A 105 17.05 14.95 -5.94
N GLY A 106 16.54 14.03 -5.14
CA GLY A 106 17.22 13.34 -4.06
C GLY A 106 17.47 11.87 -4.37
N TYR A 107 17.51 11.05 -3.32
CA TYR A 107 17.55 9.59 -3.42
C TYR A 107 16.89 8.93 -2.21
N THR A 108 16.46 7.69 -2.36
CA THR A 108 16.09 6.85 -1.22
C THR A 108 17.27 5.96 -0.91
N LEU A 109 17.77 6.02 0.33
CA LEU A 109 18.82 5.14 0.83
C LEU A 109 18.18 3.91 1.48
N PRO A 110 18.15 2.75 0.80
CA PRO A 110 17.68 1.52 1.42
C PRO A 110 18.65 1.09 2.52
N VAL A 111 18.14 0.60 3.65
CA VAL A 111 18.93 0.06 4.76
C VAL A 111 18.33 -1.29 5.18
N PRO A 112 18.91 -2.41 4.72
CA PRO A 112 18.48 -3.75 5.10
C PRO A 112 18.93 -4.07 6.52
N LEU A 113 18.04 -3.91 7.49
CA LEU A 113 18.39 -3.98 8.91
C LEU A 113 19.08 -5.29 9.30
N LEU A 114 18.67 -6.42 8.70
CA LEU A 114 19.22 -7.74 9.03
C LEU A 114 20.57 -8.03 8.34
N GLN A 115 20.92 -7.30 7.29
CA GLN A 115 22.27 -7.37 6.70
C GLN A 115 23.31 -6.59 7.51
N LEU A 116 22.89 -5.75 8.47
CA LEU A 116 23.82 -5.00 9.33
C LEU A 116 24.50 -5.88 10.39
N PHE A 117 24.33 -7.20 10.32
CA PHE A 117 24.90 -8.15 11.26
C PHE A 117 25.98 -9.00 10.60
N ARG A 118 27.05 -9.22 11.35
CA ARG A 118 28.07 -10.22 11.04
C ARG A 118 28.10 -11.29 12.12
N LYS A 119 28.59 -12.47 11.74
CA LYS A 119 28.81 -13.57 12.68
C LYS A 119 30.13 -13.36 13.42
N SER A 120 30.11 -13.45 14.75
CA SER A 120 31.28 -13.42 15.63
C SER A 120 31.34 -14.69 16.49
N ALA A 121 32.35 -14.78 17.37
CA ALA A 121 32.52 -15.93 18.27
C ALA A 121 31.35 -16.06 19.28
N ASP A 122 30.80 -14.92 19.72
CA ASP A 122 29.73 -14.83 20.72
C ASP A 122 28.32 -14.75 20.10
N GLY A 123 28.20 -14.95 18.78
CA GLY A 123 26.92 -14.98 18.06
C GLY A 123 26.83 -13.94 16.94
N TRP A 124 25.78 -13.10 16.98
CA TRP A 124 25.54 -12.06 15.98
C TRP A 124 25.77 -10.68 16.58
N GLU A 125 26.60 -9.89 15.92
CA GLU A 125 26.91 -8.51 16.30
C GLU A 125 26.73 -7.56 15.13
N ILE A 126 26.55 -6.27 15.43
CA ILE A 126 26.44 -5.23 14.40
C ILE A 126 27.77 -5.11 13.67
N ASP A 127 27.72 -5.17 12.34
CA ASP A 127 28.84 -4.82 11.47
C ASP A 127 28.97 -3.30 11.40
N THR A 128 29.85 -2.77 12.25
CA THR A 128 30.14 -1.34 12.36
C THR A 128 30.72 -0.74 11.09
N ASP A 129 31.41 -1.53 10.26
CA ASP A 129 31.99 -1.04 9.01
C ASP A 129 30.90 -0.81 7.98
N THR A 130 29.97 -1.76 7.88
CA THR A 130 28.77 -1.65 7.03
C THR A 130 27.90 -0.46 7.45
N VAL A 131 27.61 -0.31 8.76
CA VAL A 131 26.92 0.87 9.29
C VAL A 131 27.68 2.16 8.97
N GLY A 132 29.00 2.15 9.12
CA GLY A 132 29.87 3.28 8.79
C GLY A 132 29.77 3.70 7.33
N ARG A 133 29.75 2.76 6.37
CA ARG A 133 29.60 3.05 4.94
C ARG A 133 28.25 3.68 4.61
N LEU A 134 27.17 3.23 5.24
CA LEU A 134 25.83 3.83 5.08
C LEU A 134 25.81 5.28 5.59
N VAL A 135 26.35 5.52 6.78
CA VAL A 135 26.41 6.84 7.40
C VAL A 135 27.32 7.79 6.62
N ARG A 136 28.47 7.30 6.12
CA ARG A 136 29.32 8.08 5.22
C ARG A 136 28.65 8.38 3.88
N THR A 137 27.78 7.49 3.38
CA THR A 137 26.99 7.75 2.17
C THR A 137 26.06 8.95 2.39
N VAL A 138 25.43 9.03 3.56
CA VAL A 138 24.65 10.22 3.95
C VAL A 138 25.54 11.45 4.01
N ARG A 139 26.71 11.39 4.66
CA ARG A 139 27.65 12.51 4.78
C ARG A 139 28.16 13.01 3.41
N ASP A 140 28.64 12.10 2.57
CA ASP A 140 29.41 12.43 1.36
C ASP A 140 28.54 12.80 0.16
N ASN A 141 27.24 12.46 0.17
CA ASN A 141 26.30 12.89 -0.87
C ASN A 141 25.63 14.23 -0.48
N SER A 142 25.58 15.19 -1.39
CA SER A 142 25.01 16.52 -1.12
C SER A 142 23.49 16.59 -1.28
N ARG A 143 22.86 15.57 -1.87
CA ARG A 143 21.43 15.57 -2.17
C ARG A 143 20.58 15.26 -0.94
N PRO A 144 19.35 15.79 -0.87
CA PRO A 144 18.38 15.34 0.14
C PRO A 144 18.05 13.85 -0.07
N LEU A 145 17.71 13.16 1.02
CA LEU A 145 17.35 11.74 0.96
C LEU A 145 16.14 11.35 1.80
N ILE A 146 15.56 10.21 1.44
CA ILE A 146 14.65 9.43 2.29
C ILE A 146 15.45 8.25 2.85
N LEU A 147 15.48 8.10 4.16
CA LEU A 147 16.12 6.96 4.82
C LEU A 147 15.12 5.80 4.92
N TYR A 148 15.36 4.71 4.21
CA TYR A 148 14.46 3.57 4.20
C TYR A 148 14.98 2.45 5.09
N LEU A 149 14.45 2.36 6.31
CA LEU A 149 14.76 1.29 7.24
C LEU A 149 13.91 0.07 6.88
N PHE A 150 14.46 -0.93 6.21
CA PHE A 150 13.67 -2.07 5.74
C PHE A 150 14.10 -3.40 6.34
N SER A 151 13.09 -4.18 6.69
CA SER A 151 13.20 -5.57 7.12
C SER A 151 11.89 -6.26 6.75
N THR A 152 11.59 -6.20 5.46
CA THR A 152 10.39 -6.74 4.84
C THR A 152 10.37 -8.26 4.87
N HIS A 153 9.31 -8.83 4.33
CA HIS A 153 9.25 -10.25 4.01
C HIS A 153 10.22 -10.65 2.87
N PHE A 154 10.64 -9.73 2.00
CA PHE A 154 11.69 -9.99 0.99
C PHE A 154 13.04 -10.31 1.64
N SER A 155 13.61 -11.47 1.27
CA SER A 155 14.95 -11.88 1.69
C SER A 155 15.98 -10.89 1.19
N THR A 156 16.97 -10.63 2.03
CA THR A 156 18.18 -9.90 1.67
C THR A 156 19.38 -10.84 1.59
N ASP A 157 19.15 -12.15 1.68
CA ASP A 157 20.16 -13.21 1.73
C ASP A 157 21.18 -13.02 2.86
N ALA A 158 20.77 -12.31 3.92
CA ALA A 158 21.61 -12.08 5.08
C ALA A 158 21.83 -13.42 5.81
N PRO A 159 23.06 -13.77 6.21
CA PRO A 159 23.31 -14.99 6.97
C PRO A 159 22.47 -15.10 8.26
N LEU A 160 22.15 -13.97 8.89
CA LEU A 160 21.27 -13.90 10.06
C LEU A 160 19.83 -14.32 9.76
N GLU A 161 19.28 -14.01 8.59
CA GLU A 161 17.92 -14.41 8.22
C GLU A 161 17.74 -15.92 8.26
N LYS A 162 18.74 -16.68 7.79
CA LYS A 162 18.73 -18.15 7.85
C LYS A 162 18.68 -18.67 9.29
N ALA A 163 19.42 -18.04 10.20
CA ALA A 163 19.42 -18.41 11.61
C ALA A 163 18.07 -18.06 12.29
N LEU A 164 17.50 -16.89 11.97
CA LEU A 164 16.21 -16.47 12.51
C LEU A 164 15.04 -17.33 12.00
N ALA A 165 15.06 -17.70 10.71
CA ALA A 165 14.04 -18.54 10.10
C ALA A 165 14.04 -20.00 10.62
N ALA A 166 15.14 -20.45 11.22
CA ALA A 166 15.21 -21.78 11.85
C ALA A 166 14.38 -21.86 13.14
N ASP A 167 14.07 -20.72 13.76
CA ASP A 167 13.19 -20.63 14.93
C ASP A 167 11.79 -20.20 14.51
N SER A 168 10.83 -21.12 14.68
CA SER A 168 9.42 -20.89 14.37
C SER A 168 8.77 -19.74 15.13
N ALA A 169 9.34 -19.30 16.26
CA ALA A 169 8.86 -18.13 16.99
C ALA A 169 9.02 -16.82 16.18
N ASN A 170 9.90 -16.80 15.18
CA ASN A 170 10.09 -15.67 14.28
C ASN A 170 9.20 -15.73 13.03
N LEU A 171 8.41 -16.80 12.85
CA LEU A 171 7.61 -17.03 11.65
C LEU A 171 6.12 -16.85 11.91
N ALA A 172 5.43 -16.21 10.96
CA ALA A 172 3.99 -16.04 11.00
C ALA A 172 3.30 -17.40 10.88
N GLN A 173 2.23 -17.61 11.64
CA GLN A 173 1.60 -18.93 11.75
C GLN A 173 0.20 -18.94 11.15
N THR A 174 -0.11 -19.95 10.33
CA THR A 174 -1.49 -20.28 9.98
C THR A 174 -2.07 -21.26 11.00
N ARG A 175 -3.34 -21.63 10.87
CA ARG A 175 -3.93 -22.73 11.65
C ARG A 175 -3.16 -24.06 11.53
N ASP A 176 -2.41 -24.25 10.44
CA ASP A 176 -1.68 -25.49 10.16
C ASP A 176 -0.23 -25.42 10.66
N GLY A 177 0.18 -24.29 11.24
CA GLY A 177 1.52 -24.06 11.81
C GLY A 177 2.29 -22.92 11.15
N PRO A 178 3.58 -22.78 11.48
CA PRO A 178 4.47 -21.75 10.92
C PRO A 178 4.57 -21.82 9.40
N LEU A 179 4.54 -20.67 8.74
CA LEU A 179 4.72 -20.59 7.30
C LEU A 179 6.17 -20.91 6.92
N ALA A 180 6.33 -21.82 5.95
CA ALA A 180 7.61 -22.05 5.29
C ALA A 180 8.03 -20.84 4.43
N GLN A 181 9.29 -20.79 4.00
CA GLN A 181 9.76 -19.77 3.05
C GLN A 181 8.94 -19.80 1.76
N SER A 182 8.64 -18.63 1.20
CA SER A 182 7.91 -18.51 -0.08
C SER A 182 8.75 -17.71 -1.09
N ARG A 183 8.15 -17.32 -2.21
CA ARG A 183 8.83 -16.52 -3.25
C ARG A 183 7.86 -15.56 -3.93
N TYR A 184 8.41 -14.57 -4.62
CA TYR A 184 7.68 -13.67 -5.50
C TYR A 184 8.58 -13.24 -6.66
N TYR A 185 8.15 -13.44 -7.91
CA TYR A 185 9.00 -13.26 -9.10
C TYR A 185 10.37 -13.96 -8.99
N GLY A 186 10.40 -15.13 -8.37
CA GLY A 186 11.62 -15.90 -8.11
C GLY A 186 12.48 -15.41 -6.94
N ALA A 187 12.21 -14.24 -6.36
CA ALA A 187 12.92 -13.75 -5.18
C ALA A 187 12.40 -14.43 -3.90
N PRO A 188 13.28 -14.92 -3.00
CA PRO A 188 12.86 -15.60 -1.78
C PRO A 188 12.21 -14.64 -0.77
N LEU A 189 11.22 -15.16 -0.05
CA LEU A 189 10.46 -14.45 0.97
C LEU A 189 10.49 -15.20 2.30
N ASN A 190 10.95 -14.52 3.35
CA ASN A 190 10.86 -15.03 4.71
C ASN A 190 9.53 -14.60 5.34
N ASN A 191 8.75 -15.57 5.81
CA ASN A 191 7.42 -15.31 6.34
C ASN A 191 7.44 -14.87 7.80
N TRP A 192 8.05 -13.70 8.05
CA TRP A 192 8.27 -13.15 9.37
C TRP A 192 6.98 -12.86 10.14
N THR A 193 6.94 -13.22 11.43
CA THR A 193 5.88 -12.74 12.32
C THR A 193 6.16 -11.31 12.79
N PHE A 194 5.07 -10.59 13.02
CA PHE A 194 5.03 -9.34 13.77
C PHE A 194 3.88 -9.36 14.80
N ALA A 195 3.32 -10.55 15.07
CA ALA A 195 2.20 -10.73 15.99
C ALA A 195 2.55 -10.35 17.44
N THR A 196 3.84 -10.37 17.79
CA THR A 196 4.39 -9.92 19.06
C THR A 196 5.74 -9.24 18.84
N THR A 197 6.09 -8.32 19.73
CA THR A 197 7.42 -7.68 19.77
C THR A 197 8.46 -8.49 20.55
N GLU A 198 8.04 -9.59 21.18
CA GLU A 198 8.87 -10.45 22.03
C GLU A 198 9.51 -11.61 21.23
N THR A 199 10.22 -11.27 20.15
CA THR A 199 10.92 -12.24 19.30
C THR A 199 12.38 -11.83 19.09
N GLU A 200 13.25 -12.81 18.84
CA GLU A 200 14.64 -12.55 18.49
C GLU A 200 14.72 -11.71 17.20
N LEU A 201 13.87 -11.98 16.21
CA LEU A 201 13.74 -11.16 15.00
C LEU A 201 13.49 -9.68 15.34
N THR A 202 12.54 -9.40 16.23
CA THR A 202 12.22 -8.02 16.63
C THR A 202 13.37 -7.40 17.40
N ALA A 203 14.01 -8.14 18.30
CA ALA A 203 15.18 -7.68 19.03
C ALA A 203 16.33 -7.27 18.09
N ARG A 204 16.61 -8.08 17.05
CA ARG A 204 17.65 -7.79 16.03
C ARG A 204 17.28 -6.59 15.16
N ARG A 205 16.02 -6.47 14.73
CA ARG A 205 15.54 -5.28 14.01
C ARG A 205 15.71 -4.00 14.83
N VAL A 206 15.39 -4.03 16.13
CA VAL A 206 15.58 -2.89 17.04
C VAL A 206 17.06 -2.59 17.23
N GLN A 207 17.90 -3.60 17.44
CA GLN A 207 19.35 -3.45 17.61
C GLN A 207 19.99 -2.77 16.38
N ALA A 208 19.67 -3.25 15.17
CA ALA A 208 20.15 -2.65 13.92
C ALA A 208 19.65 -1.22 13.73
N THR A 209 18.37 -0.97 14.01
CA THR A 209 17.77 0.37 13.93
C THR A 209 18.50 1.35 14.85
N LYS A 210 18.70 0.98 16.12
CA LYS A 210 19.42 1.81 17.09
C LYS A 210 20.86 2.08 16.67
N ALA A 211 21.60 1.05 16.27
CA ALA A 211 22.99 1.19 15.87
C ALA A 211 23.17 2.15 14.68
N LEU A 212 22.31 2.03 13.66
CA LEU A 212 22.32 2.93 12.51
C LEU A 212 21.96 4.37 12.94
N LEU A 213 20.86 4.55 13.67
CA LEU A 213 20.39 5.87 14.05
C LEU A 213 21.38 6.59 14.97
N GLU A 214 21.96 5.90 15.94
CA GLU A 214 23.04 6.44 16.78
C GLU A 214 24.24 6.90 15.96
N ALA A 215 24.62 6.13 14.93
CA ALA A 215 25.72 6.50 14.05
C ALA A 215 25.36 7.69 13.14
N VAL A 216 24.13 7.75 12.60
CA VAL A 216 23.60 8.91 11.87
C VAL A 216 23.61 10.16 12.76
N CYS A 217 23.23 10.05 14.04
CA CYS A 217 23.17 11.18 14.95
C CYS A 217 24.53 11.73 15.38
N ARG A 218 25.63 11.04 15.04
CA ARG A 218 27.00 11.57 15.21
C ARG A 218 27.44 12.42 14.02
N LEU A 219 26.70 12.42 12.92
CA LEU A 219 27.00 13.29 11.77
C LEU A 219 26.78 14.77 12.14
N PRO A 220 27.49 15.69 11.45
CA PRO A 220 27.19 17.11 11.50
C PRO A 220 25.70 17.41 11.22
N ALA A 221 25.15 18.42 11.88
CA ALA A 221 23.74 18.78 11.73
C ALA A 221 23.33 19.07 10.28
N VAL A 222 24.24 19.64 9.47
CA VAL A 222 24.03 19.87 8.04
C VAL A 222 23.80 18.58 7.26
N ASP A 223 24.46 17.48 7.66
CA ASP A 223 24.31 16.20 7.00
C ASP A 223 23.03 15.48 7.42
N VAL A 224 22.69 15.55 8.72
CA VAL A 224 21.42 15.02 9.24
C VAL A 224 20.23 15.73 8.60
N ALA A 225 20.32 17.05 8.37
CA ALA A 225 19.28 17.85 7.74
C ALA A 225 18.97 17.45 6.27
N LYS A 226 19.84 16.67 5.62
CA LYS A 226 19.57 16.09 4.30
C LYS A 226 18.50 15.00 4.36
N ILE A 227 18.29 14.37 5.52
CA ILE A 227 17.27 13.32 5.70
C ILE A 227 15.90 13.98 5.81
N ARG A 228 15.10 13.88 4.74
CA ARG A 228 13.78 14.51 4.61
C ARG A 228 12.63 13.63 5.08
N GLY A 229 12.89 12.35 5.30
CA GLY A 229 11.90 11.38 5.77
C GLY A 229 12.55 10.05 6.16
N VAL A 230 11.87 9.31 7.01
CA VAL A 230 12.21 7.93 7.39
C VAL A 230 11.03 7.01 7.05
N THR A 231 11.25 5.99 6.23
CA THR A 231 10.22 4.96 5.97
C THR A 231 10.50 3.74 6.83
N LEU A 232 9.44 3.19 7.45
CA LEU A 232 9.54 2.17 8.50
C LEU A 232 9.27 0.77 7.96
N LEU A 233 10.21 -0.15 8.22
CA LEU A 233 10.17 -1.61 8.02
C LEU A 233 9.96 -2.14 6.59
N GLY A 234 9.43 -1.31 5.69
CA GLY A 234 8.94 -1.70 4.38
C GLY A 234 7.52 -2.22 4.42
N GLU A 235 7.07 -2.89 3.36
CA GLU A 235 5.70 -3.41 3.26
C GLU A 235 5.37 -4.39 4.39
N LEU A 236 4.78 -3.85 5.46
CA LEU A 236 4.35 -4.59 6.64
C LEU A 236 2.87 -4.93 6.53
N HIS A 237 2.58 -6.20 6.36
CA HIS A 237 1.24 -6.76 6.29
C HIS A 237 1.27 -8.23 6.66
N HIS A 238 0.12 -8.81 6.97
CA HIS A 238 0.04 -10.24 7.20
C HIS A 238 0.37 -11.05 5.94
N LEU A 239 0.88 -12.25 6.16
CA LEU A 239 1.29 -13.17 5.11
C LEU A 239 0.35 -14.37 5.06
N PHE A 240 0.48 -15.14 3.99
CA PHE A 240 -0.38 -16.29 3.68
C PHE A 240 0.43 -17.30 2.84
N PRO A 241 0.02 -18.58 2.79
CA PRO A 241 0.69 -19.58 1.97
C PRO A 241 0.74 -19.18 0.49
N ASP A 242 1.84 -19.53 -0.17
CA ASP A 242 2.09 -19.24 -1.59
C ASP A 242 1.84 -17.76 -1.91
N PHE A 243 2.65 -16.86 -1.36
CA PHE A 243 2.41 -15.42 -1.46
C PHE A 243 2.16 -14.93 -2.90
N GLU A 244 2.84 -15.50 -3.89
CA GLU A 244 2.71 -15.14 -5.30
C GLU A 244 1.37 -15.57 -5.90
N ALA A 245 0.93 -16.82 -5.75
CA ALA A 245 -0.33 -17.29 -6.31
C ALA A 245 -1.54 -17.10 -5.37
N GLY A 246 -1.28 -16.89 -4.09
CA GLY A 246 -2.24 -16.91 -2.99
C GLY A 246 -2.88 -15.57 -2.65
N MET A 247 -2.63 -14.50 -3.41
CA MET A 247 -3.14 -13.15 -3.11
C MET A 247 -4.65 -13.01 -3.29
N GLY A 248 -5.25 -13.84 -4.14
CA GLY A 248 -6.65 -13.75 -4.53
C GLY A 248 -7.61 -14.51 -3.62
N PHE A 249 -8.80 -14.79 -4.15
CA PHE A 249 -9.94 -15.32 -3.38
C PHE A 249 -10.05 -16.86 -3.40
N ALA A 250 -9.13 -17.55 -4.06
CA ALA A 250 -9.18 -19.00 -4.24
C ALA A 250 -9.04 -19.77 -2.91
N PRO A 251 -9.79 -20.88 -2.72
CA PRO A 251 -9.60 -21.78 -1.60
C PRO A 251 -8.34 -22.66 -1.79
N PRO A 252 -7.78 -23.24 -0.71
CA PRO A 252 -8.22 -23.09 0.67
C PRO A 252 -7.87 -21.71 1.23
N TYR A 253 -8.77 -21.12 2.02
CA TYR A 253 -8.49 -19.84 2.65
C TYR A 253 -7.59 -20.05 3.88
N ARG A 254 -6.37 -19.52 3.80
CA ARG A 254 -5.37 -19.53 4.89
C ARG A 254 -4.77 -18.14 5.03
N VAL A 255 -4.75 -17.66 6.26
CA VAL A 255 -4.16 -16.36 6.63
C VAL A 255 -3.35 -16.52 7.91
N THR A 256 -2.49 -15.56 8.20
CA THR A 256 -1.79 -15.43 9.49
C THR A 256 -2.42 -14.30 10.29
N ASP A 257 -2.38 -14.26 11.62
CA ASP A 257 -1.52 -15.08 12.47
C ASP A 257 -2.33 -15.86 13.51
N TYR A 258 -2.17 -17.19 13.55
CA TYR A 258 -2.84 -18.12 14.49
C TYR A 258 -1.89 -18.62 15.59
N SER A 259 -0.79 -17.91 15.85
CA SER A 259 0.11 -18.28 16.95
C SER A 259 -0.62 -18.19 18.30
N PRO A 260 -0.12 -18.87 19.35
CA PRO A 260 -0.70 -18.78 20.69
C PRO A 260 -0.87 -17.35 21.21
N HIS A 261 0.06 -16.44 20.86
CA HIS A 261 -0.03 -15.02 21.21
C HIS A 261 -1.23 -14.34 20.54
N SER A 262 -1.40 -14.52 19.23
CA SER A 262 -2.53 -13.95 18.48
C SER A 262 -3.87 -14.48 18.97
N VAL A 263 -3.97 -15.77 19.29
CA VAL A 263 -5.21 -16.36 19.86
C VAL A 263 -5.54 -15.74 21.21
N ALA A 264 -4.56 -15.63 22.11
CA ALA A 264 -4.76 -15.03 23.44
C ALA A 264 -5.18 -13.55 23.33
N TRP A 265 -4.50 -12.78 22.49
CA TRP A 265 -4.81 -11.36 22.31
C TRP A 265 -6.12 -11.11 21.57
N PHE A 266 -6.53 -11.99 20.65
CA PHE A 266 -7.85 -11.87 20.03
C PHE A 266 -8.97 -12.02 21.06
N ARG A 267 -8.84 -12.94 22.02
CA ARG A 267 -9.80 -13.09 23.12
C ARG A 267 -9.83 -11.84 24.01
N GLN A 268 -8.66 -11.25 24.29
CA GLN A 268 -8.57 -9.99 25.03
C GLN A 268 -9.22 -8.83 24.26
N PHE A 269 -8.98 -8.74 22.95
CA PHE A 269 -9.60 -7.77 22.06
C PHE A 269 -11.13 -7.89 22.13
N LEU A 270 -11.69 -9.09 21.96
CA LEU A 270 -13.13 -9.31 22.09
C LEU A 270 -13.64 -8.95 23.50
N LYS A 271 -12.89 -9.28 24.55
CA LYS A 271 -13.26 -8.91 25.93
C LYS A 271 -13.32 -7.40 26.12
N GLN A 272 -12.39 -6.65 25.51
CA GLN A 272 -12.39 -5.18 25.55
C GLN A 272 -13.55 -4.59 24.76
N GLU A 273 -13.82 -5.10 23.55
CA GLU A 273 -14.90 -4.63 22.68
C GLU A 273 -16.31 -4.85 23.28
N PHE A 274 -16.53 -5.99 23.95
CA PHE A 274 -17.87 -6.38 24.40
C PHE A 274 -18.09 -6.30 25.91
N GLY A 275 -17.03 -6.30 26.71
CA GLY A 275 -17.05 -6.27 28.18
C GLY A 275 -17.59 -7.55 28.85
N ARG A 276 -18.63 -8.19 28.30
CA ARG A 276 -19.25 -9.42 28.80
C ARG A 276 -19.57 -10.40 27.67
N ILE A 277 -19.42 -11.69 27.92
CA ILE A 277 -19.55 -12.72 26.88
C ILE A 277 -20.96 -12.79 26.29
N GLU A 278 -22.00 -12.50 27.08
CA GLU A 278 -23.39 -12.50 26.60
C GLU A 278 -23.62 -11.42 25.52
N GLN A 279 -22.84 -10.33 25.55
CA GLN A 279 -22.93 -9.30 24.52
C GLN A 279 -22.35 -9.78 23.20
N LEU A 280 -21.20 -10.45 23.25
CA LEU A 280 -20.60 -11.10 22.08
C LEU A 280 -21.55 -12.16 21.52
N ASN A 281 -22.07 -13.05 22.37
CA ASN A 281 -23.00 -14.12 21.97
C ASN A 281 -24.26 -13.60 21.27
N ARG A 282 -24.82 -12.48 21.72
CA ARG A 282 -25.96 -11.85 21.03
C ARG A 282 -25.62 -11.36 19.62
N VAL A 283 -24.42 -10.81 19.42
CA VAL A 283 -23.96 -10.35 18.10
C VAL A 283 -23.64 -11.53 17.18
N LEU A 284 -23.00 -12.55 17.73
CA LEU A 284 -22.59 -13.73 16.97
C LEU A 284 -23.73 -14.73 16.73
N GLY A 285 -24.82 -14.64 17.48
CA GLY A 285 -25.81 -15.73 17.59
C GLY A 285 -25.16 -17.02 18.07
N SER A 286 -24.31 -16.94 19.10
CA SER A 286 -23.54 -18.07 19.66
C SER A 286 -23.83 -18.23 21.15
N ASP A 287 -23.17 -19.19 21.78
CA ASP A 287 -23.39 -19.63 23.16
C ASP A 287 -22.08 -19.90 23.92
N TYR A 288 -21.03 -19.13 23.65
CA TYR A 288 -19.76 -19.25 24.37
C TYR A 288 -19.95 -19.02 25.88
N ALA A 289 -19.37 -19.88 26.71
CA ALA A 289 -19.46 -19.77 28.16
C ALA A 289 -18.53 -18.67 28.72
N SER A 290 -17.42 -18.38 28.04
CA SER A 290 -16.49 -17.31 28.39
C SER A 290 -15.66 -16.87 27.18
N PHE A 291 -14.90 -15.78 27.30
CA PHE A 291 -14.02 -15.31 26.21
C PHE A 291 -12.87 -16.28 25.92
N GLU A 292 -12.45 -17.06 26.92
CA GLU A 292 -11.39 -18.06 26.82
C GLU A 292 -11.78 -19.25 25.93
N GLU A 293 -13.07 -19.48 25.71
CA GLU A 293 -13.57 -20.51 24.78
C GLU A 293 -13.48 -20.07 23.32
N VAL A 294 -13.48 -18.75 23.05
CA VAL A 294 -13.50 -18.24 21.69
C VAL A 294 -12.18 -18.57 20.98
N GLN A 295 -12.28 -19.12 19.78
CA GLN A 295 -11.16 -19.36 18.88
C GLN A 295 -11.29 -18.45 17.65
N PRO A 296 -10.17 -17.97 17.06
CA PRO A 296 -10.22 -17.38 15.73
C PRO A 296 -10.86 -18.37 14.73
N PRO A 297 -11.76 -17.90 13.84
CA PRO A 297 -12.41 -18.75 12.87
C PRO A 297 -11.36 -19.30 11.91
N SER A 298 -11.36 -20.62 11.66
CA SER A 298 -10.25 -21.29 10.98
C SER A 298 -10.67 -22.44 10.06
N ARG A 299 -11.90 -22.95 10.18
CA ARG A 299 -12.39 -24.12 9.44
C ARG A 299 -13.03 -23.75 8.10
N ASP A 300 -12.98 -24.66 7.13
CA ASP A 300 -13.78 -24.54 5.91
C ASP A 300 -15.12 -25.25 6.10
N ILE A 301 -16.20 -24.47 6.10
CA ILE A 301 -17.58 -24.97 6.28
C ILE A 301 -18.00 -26.02 5.22
N ARG A 302 -17.34 -26.04 4.05
CA ARG A 302 -17.69 -26.94 2.94
C ARG A 302 -17.04 -28.31 3.07
N THR A 303 -15.94 -28.42 3.81
CA THR A 303 -15.14 -29.65 3.89
C THR A 303 -14.89 -30.14 5.32
N GLU A 304 -15.13 -29.31 6.33
CA GLU A 304 -14.85 -29.62 7.73
C GLU A 304 -16.11 -29.48 8.60
N PRO A 305 -16.37 -30.42 9.52
CA PRO A 305 -17.49 -30.29 10.45
C PRO A 305 -17.25 -29.13 11.42
N LEU A 306 -18.32 -28.42 11.77
CA LEU A 306 -18.28 -27.31 12.72
C LEU A 306 -18.97 -27.71 14.03
N GLN A 307 -18.40 -27.34 15.18
CA GLN A 307 -19.11 -27.39 16.46
C GLN A 307 -19.98 -26.15 16.65
N ARG A 308 -19.48 -25.01 16.18
CA ARG A 308 -20.23 -23.75 16.13
C ARG A 308 -20.11 -23.15 14.75
N PHE A 309 -21.21 -22.54 14.30
CA PHE A 309 -21.23 -21.84 13.01
C PHE A 309 -20.13 -20.76 12.92
N THR A 310 -19.73 -20.15 14.04
CA THR A 310 -18.65 -19.14 14.09
C THR A 310 -17.24 -19.67 13.83
N GLU A 311 -17.03 -20.99 13.69
CA GLU A 311 -15.70 -21.57 13.45
C GLU A 311 -15.20 -21.43 12.00
N HIS A 312 -16.10 -21.11 11.05
CA HIS A 312 -15.72 -21.11 9.64
C HIS A 312 -15.12 -19.80 9.15
N ILE A 313 -14.19 -19.88 8.21
CA ILE A 313 -13.68 -18.71 7.48
C ILE A 313 -13.41 -19.09 6.03
N ASP A 314 -13.79 -18.19 5.12
CA ASP A 314 -13.35 -18.18 3.74
C ASP A 314 -13.11 -16.72 3.29
N SER A 315 -12.74 -16.53 2.03
CA SER A 315 -12.46 -15.20 1.44
C SER A 315 -13.64 -14.22 1.48
N PHE A 316 -14.85 -14.71 1.78
CA PHE A 316 -16.10 -13.94 1.74
C PHE A 316 -16.84 -13.92 3.08
N ALA A 317 -16.42 -14.74 4.05
CA ALA A 317 -17.10 -14.95 5.33
C ALA A 317 -17.25 -13.67 6.17
N HIS A 318 -16.48 -12.63 5.86
CA HIS A 318 -16.64 -11.30 6.46
C HIS A 318 -17.88 -10.53 5.96
N GLY A 319 -18.60 -11.05 4.96
CA GLY A 319 -19.88 -10.51 4.50
C GLY A 319 -19.81 -9.58 3.28
N SER A 320 -18.67 -9.53 2.58
CA SER A 320 -18.55 -8.80 1.31
C SER A 320 -18.06 -9.72 0.20
N LEU A 321 -18.72 -9.65 -0.95
CA LEU A 321 -18.47 -10.48 -2.11
C LEU A 321 -18.03 -9.58 -3.29
N PRO A 322 -16.77 -9.66 -3.75
CA PRO A 322 -16.37 -8.97 -4.97
C PRO A 322 -17.13 -9.53 -6.18
N ILE A 323 -17.74 -8.63 -6.93
CA ILE A 323 -18.21 -8.87 -8.29
C ILE A 323 -17.18 -8.18 -9.19
N ALA A 324 -16.34 -8.98 -9.84
CA ALA A 324 -15.12 -8.51 -10.46
C ALA A 324 -14.80 -9.27 -11.74
N GLY A 325 -14.00 -8.64 -12.59
CA GLY A 325 -13.58 -9.20 -13.86
C GLY A 325 -12.70 -8.25 -14.65
N TRP A 326 -12.63 -8.50 -15.95
CA TRP A 326 -12.02 -7.59 -16.91
C TRP A 326 -12.92 -7.45 -18.14
N ALA A 327 -12.84 -6.30 -18.79
CA ALA A 327 -13.54 -6.05 -20.04
C ALA A 327 -12.66 -5.18 -20.93
N TYR A 328 -12.32 -5.72 -22.10
CA TYR A 328 -11.74 -4.99 -23.20
C TYR A 328 -12.82 -4.66 -24.21
N ALA A 329 -12.91 -3.38 -24.55
CA ALA A 329 -13.80 -2.94 -25.59
C ALA A 329 -13.03 -2.00 -26.51
N LEU A 330 -13.27 -2.09 -27.83
CA LEU A 330 -12.60 -1.27 -28.82
C LEU A 330 -12.87 0.21 -28.48
N ARG A 331 -11.84 0.89 -28.00
CA ARG A 331 -11.89 2.29 -27.56
C ARG A 331 -11.03 3.13 -28.48
N THR A 332 -11.51 4.32 -28.80
CA THR A 332 -10.63 5.39 -29.26
C THR A 332 -9.75 5.82 -28.10
N GLU A 333 -8.47 6.02 -28.37
CA GLU A 333 -7.51 6.54 -27.39
C GLU A 333 -8.05 7.83 -26.73
N GLY A 334 -7.96 7.91 -25.40
CA GLY A 334 -8.45 9.05 -24.63
C GLY A 334 -9.95 9.06 -24.28
N ALA A 335 -10.76 8.11 -24.76
CA ALA A 335 -12.15 7.97 -24.31
C ALA A 335 -12.22 7.63 -22.80
N PRO A 336 -13.29 8.00 -22.07
CA PRO A 336 -13.46 7.56 -20.68
C PRO A 336 -13.63 6.03 -20.57
N PRO A 337 -13.31 5.42 -19.42
CA PRO A 337 -13.52 3.99 -19.21
C PRO A 337 -15.01 3.63 -19.27
N PRO A 338 -15.36 2.47 -19.83
CA PRO A 338 -16.75 2.04 -19.85
C PRO A 338 -17.23 1.71 -18.43
N TRP A 339 -18.54 1.84 -18.22
CA TRP A 339 -19.18 1.51 -16.97
C TRP A 339 -19.61 0.06 -16.95
N VAL A 340 -19.27 -0.66 -15.88
CA VAL A 340 -19.83 -1.97 -15.58
C VAL A 340 -20.96 -1.79 -14.59
N HIS A 341 -22.16 -2.20 -14.98
CA HIS A 341 -23.40 -2.11 -14.19
C HIS A 341 -23.72 -3.48 -13.60
N ILE A 342 -24.08 -3.49 -12.32
CA ILE A 342 -24.41 -4.69 -11.57
C ILE A 342 -25.89 -4.66 -11.21
N TYR A 343 -26.59 -5.75 -11.52
CA TYR A 343 -27.97 -5.98 -11.13
C TYR A 343 -28.06 -7.22 -10.25
N ARG A 344 -28.86 -7.15 -9.19
CA ARG A 344 -29.20 -8.28 -8.31
C ARG A 344 -30.70 -8.54 -8.41
N ASN A 345 -31.08 -9.74 -8.84
CA ASN A 345 -32.46 -10.14 -9.07
C ASN A 345 -33.22 -9.16 -9.97
N GLY A 346 -32.54 -8.60 -10.98
CA GLY A 346 -33.09 -7.58 -11.88
C GLY A 346 -33.09 -6.14 -11.34
N VAL A 347 -32.70 -5.91 -10.09
CA VAL A 347 -32.60 -4.57 -9.48
C VAL A 347 -31.18 -4.03 -9.64
N PHE A 348 -31.03 -2.80 -10.15
CA PHE A 348 -29.73 -2.13 -10.23
C PHE A 348 -29.17 -1.87 -8.83
N VAL A 349 -27.97 -2.37 -8.54
CA VAL A 349 -27.31 -2.21 -7.22
C VAL A 349 -26.08 -1.32 -7.25
N GLY A 350 -25.50 -1.06 -8.42
CA GLY A 350 -24.37 -0.16 -8.56
C GLY A 350 -23.64 -0.28 -9.89
N LYS A 351 -22.66 0.59 -10.09
CA LYS A 351 -21.75 0.54 -11.22
C LYS A 351 -20.33 0.93 -10.85
N THR A 352 -19.37 0.46 -11.63
CA THR A 352 -17.93 0.69 -11.44
C THR A 352 -17.24 0.88 -12.81
N PRO A 353 -16.23 1.74 -12.96
CA PRO A 353 -15.51 1.86 -14.22
C PRO A 353 -14.58 0.66 -14.46
N ALA A 354 -14.42 0.26 -15.72
CA ALA A 354 -13.35 -0.66 -16.14
C ALA A 354 -12.06 0.12 -16.43
N ASN A 355 -11.30 0.37 -15.36
CA ASN A 355 -10.07 1.15 -15.40
C ASN A 355 -8.99 0.62 -14.44
N GLN A 356 -9.21 -0.51 -13.77
CA GLN A 356 -8.24 -1.07 -12.83
C GLN A 356 -7.21 -1.91 -13.58
N GLY A 357 -5.98 -1.95 -13.07
CA GLY A 357 -4.87 -2.66 -13.72
C GLY A 357 -5.01 -4.19 -13.66
N ARG A 358 -4.83 -4.84 -14.81
CA ARG A 358 -4.78 -6.29 -15.03
C ARG A 358 -3.60 -6.64 -15.93
N GLN A 359 -2.42 -6.73 -15.31
CA GLN A 359 -1.17 -7.05 -16.01
C GLN A 359 -1.17 -8.48 -16.55
N ASP A 360 -1.82 -9.39 -15.86
CA ASP A 360 -2.07 -10.77 -16.31
C ASP A 360 -2.88 -10.81 -17.62
N VAL A 361 -3.90 -9.95 -17.74
CA VAL A 361 -4.71 -9.84 -18.96
C VAL A 361 -3.88 -9.24 -20.09
N LEU A 362 -3.09 -8.19 -19.84
CA LEU A 362 -2.21 -7.62 -20.87
C LEU A 362 -1.13 -8.60 -21.32
N ALA A 363 -0.60 -9.43 -20.42
CA ALA A 363 0.36 -10.47 -20.77
C ALA A 363 -0.26 -11.57 -21.64
N ALA A 364 -1.51 -11.97 -21.36
CA ALA A 364 -2.24 -12.96 -22.15
C ALA A 364 -2.79 -12.39 -23.47
N HIS A 365 -3.13 -11.10 -23.49
CA HIS A 365 -3.67 -10.36 -24.63
C HIS A 365 -2.85 -9.08 -24.92
N PRO A 366 -1.61 -9.21 -25.43
CA PRO A 366 -0.77 -8.06 -25.74
C PRO A 366 -1.41 -7.08 -26.74
N GLU A 367 -2.33 -7.58 -27.59
CA GLU A 367 -3.06 -6.80 -28.58
C GLU A 367 -3.97 -5.72 -27.97
N PHE A 368 -4.30 -5.80 -26.67
CA PHE A 368 -5.07 -4.76 -25.99
C PHE A 368 -4.26 -3.48 -25.76
N GLY A 369 -2.93 -3.57 -25.69
CA GLY A 369 -2.01 -2.42 -25.55
C GLY A 369 -2.08 -1.66 -24.20
N ASP A 370 -3.06 -1.92 -23.35
CA ASP A 370 -3.22 -1.31 -22.02
C ASP A 370 -3.73 -2.35 -21.00
N ALA A 371 -3.24 -2.25 -19.76
CA ALA A 371 -3.62 -3.12 -18.67
C ALA A 371 -4.89 -2.66 -17.93
N ASN A 372 -5.44 -1.47 -18.21
CA ASN A 372 -6.61 -0.93 -17.49
C ASN A 372 -7.94 -1.51 -17.97
N THR A 373 -8.05 -2.84 -17.95
CA THR A 373 -9.24 -3.59 -18.38
C THR A 373 -10.05 -4.10 -17.17
N GLY A 374 -9.48 -4.07 -15.97
CA GLY A 374 -10.08 -4.60 -14.76
C GLY A 374 -11.20 -3.73 -14.18
N TRP A 375 -12.13 -4.39 -13.50
CA TRP A 375 -13.22 -3.75 -12.77
C TRP A 375 -13.61 -4.56 -11.54
N ARG A 376 -14.12 -3.89 -10.51
CA ARG A 376 -14.60 -4.51 -9.27
C ARG A 376 -15.69 -3.67 -8.61
N TRP A 377 -16.70 -4.35 -8.07
CA TRP A 377 -17.72 -3.80 -7.19
C TRP A 377 -17.99 -4.81 -6.06
N ASP A 378 -17.90 -4.37 -4.82
CA ASP A 378 -18.05 -5.25 -3.65
C ASP A 378 -19.51 -5.24 -3.15
N LEU A 379 -20.17 -6.40 -3.21
CA LEU A 379 -21.52 -6.63 -2.69
C LEU A 379 -21.47 -6.90 -1.19
N ASP A 380 -22.01 -5.99 -0.38
CA ASP A 380 -22.30 -6.29 1.03
C ASP A 380 -23.52 -7.20 1.14
N PHE A 381 -23.30 -8.45 1.55
CA PHE A 381 -24.35 -9.46 1.63
C PHE A 381 -24.85 -9.73 3.05
N ARG A 382 -24.29 -9.05 4.07
CA ARG A 382 -24.59 -9.29 5.51
C ARG A 382 -26.06 -9.16 5.87
N ARG A 383 -26.78 -8.31 5.15
CA ARG A 383 -28.20 -7.98 5.40
C ARG A 383 -29.12 -8.41 4.26
N LEU A 384 -28.61 -9.18 3.30
CA LEU A 384 -29.43 -9.67 2.21
C LEU A 384 -30.20 -10.91 2.65
N PRO A 385 -31.42 -11.13 2.13
CA PRO A 385 -32.15 -12.36 2.39
C PRO A 385 -31.35 -13.58 1.95
N THR A 386 -31.41 -14.64 2.75
CA THR A 386 -30.89 -15.96 2.35
C THR A 386 -31.72 -16.52 1.19
N GLY A 387 -31.10 -17.36 0.37
CA GLY A 387 -31.70 -17.92 -0.85
C GLY A 387 -30.84 -17.74 -2.10
N LEU A 388 -31.38 -18.16 -3.25
CA LEU A 388 -30.74 -18.02 -4.55
C LEU A 388 -30.96 -16.61 -5.11
N HIS A 389 -29.86 -15.92 -5.41
CA HIS A 389 -29.82 -14.63 -6.09
C HIS A 389 -29.25 -14.80 -7.50
N ARG A 390 -29.78 -14.00 -8.43
CA ARG A 390 -29.23 -13.80 -9.77
C ARG A 390 -28.44 -12.49 -9.80
N ILE A 391 -27.19 -12.54 -10.20
CA ILE A 391 -26.32 -11.38 -10.45
C ILE A 391 -26.12 -11.25 -11.95
N ASP A 392 -26.46 -10.11 -12.51
CA ASP A 392 -26.31 -9.81 -13.93
C ASP A 392 -25.35 -8.64 -14.11
N VAL A 393 -24.36 -8.83 -14.97
CA VAL A 393 -23.30 -7.85 -15.22
C VAL A 393 -23.43 -7.32 -16.64
N PHE A 394 -23.56 -6.00 -16.76
CA PHE A 394 -23.63 -5.31 -18.04
C PHE A 394 -22.46 -4.35 -18.20
N ILE A 395 -22.08 -4.09 -19.44
CA ILE A 395 -21.15 -3.00 -19.78
C ILE A 395 -21.87 -1.93 -20.60
N GLU A 396 -21.52 -0.68 -20.34
CA GLU A 396 -22.03 0.51 -21.01
C GLU A 396 -20.84 1.36 -21.50
N GLN A 397 -20.58 1.29 -22.80
CA GLN A 397 -19.62 2.19 -23.46
C GLN A 397 -20.28 3.48 -23.95
N THR A 398 -21.49 3.35 -24.50
CA THR A 398 -22.31 4.46 -24.97
C THR A 398 -23.52 4.59 -24.05
N PRO A 399 -23.81 5.79 -23.51
CA PRO A 399 -24.96 5.99 -22.62
C PRO A 399 -26.25 5.40 -23.18
N GLY A 400 -26.96 4.62 -22.36
CA GLY A 400 -28.20 3.94 -22.72
C GLY A 400 -28.04 2.65 -23.53
N GLN A 401 -26.81 2.26 -23.88
CA GLN A 401 -26.54 1.02 -24.63
C GLN A 401 -25.86 -0.01 -23.74
N LEU A 402 -26.67 -0.83 -23.08
CA LEU A 402 -26.18 -1.93 -22.25
C LEU A 402 -25.87 -3.16 -23.09
N ILE A 403 -24.76 -3.82 -22.78
CA ILE A 403 -24.36 -5.11 -23.32
C ILE A 403 -24.26 -6.08 -22.14
N LEU A 404 -24.96 -7.21 -22.19
CA LEU A 404 -24.88 -8.22 -21.15
C LEU A 404 -23.55 -8.97 -21.26
N LEU A 405 -22.71 -8.89 -20.22
CA LEU A 405 -21.47 -9.66 -20.14
C LEU A 405 -21.73 -11.09 -19.66
N GLY A 406 -22.67 -11.26 -18.74
CA GLY A 406 -23.06 -12.57 -18.24
C GLY A 406 -23.89 -12.52 -16.97
N THR A 407 -24.39 -13.69 -16.59
CA THR A 407 -25.20 -13.93 -15.40
C THR A 407 -24.46 -14.89 -14.46
N ARG A 408 -24.65 -14.71 -13.15
CA ARG A 408 -24.18 -15.59 -12.08
C ARG A 408 -25.31 -15.89 -11.12
N ASN A 409 -25.53 -17.15 -10.80
CA ASN A 409 -26.47 -17.61 -9.79
C ASN A 409 -25.68 -17.94 -8.54
N ILE A 410 -26.01 -17.28 -7.43
CA ILE A 410 -25.32 -17.46 -6.16
C ILE A 410 -26.32 -17.80 -5.06
N ALA A 411 -25.90 -18.61 -4.09
CA ALA A 411 -26.67 -18.88 -2.89
C ALA A 411 -26.09 -18.09 -1.72
N LEU A 412 -26.92 -17.27 -1.07
CA LEU A 412 -26.61 -16.74 0.26
C LEU A 412 -27.23 -17.69 1.28
N MET A 413 -26.38 -18.41 2.01
CA MET A 413 -26.80 -19.51 2.86
C MET A 413 -27.19 -19.04 4.26
N ASP A 414 -28.17 -19.70 4.86
CA ASP A 414 -28.44 -19.57 6.28
C ASP A 414 -27.45 -20.40 7.12
N ARG A 415 -27.60 -20.34 8.45
CA ARG A 415 -26.67 -20.97 9.38
C ARG A 415 -26.84 -22.49 9.44
N GLU A 416 -28.06 -22.93 9.19
CA GLU A 416 -28.50 -24.32 9.17
C GLU A 416 -28.13 -25.01 7.85
N GLN A 417 -27.62 -24.26 6.86
CA GLN A 417 -27.29 -24.71 5.52
C GLN A 417 -28.49 -25.36 4.81
N SER A 418 -29.68 -24.78 5.02
CA SER A 418 -30.90 -25.27 4.39
C SER A 418 -30.84 -25.09 2.86
N THR A 419 -31.62 -25.89 2.12
CA THR A 419 -31.70 -25.77 0.67
C THR A 419 -32.18 -24.36 0.27
N PRO A 420 -31.37 -23.57 -0.45
CA PRO A 420 -31.70 -22.19 -0.74
C PRO A 420 -32.87 -22.12 -1.73
N SER A 421 -33.86 -21.28 -1.42
CA SER A 421 -35.02 -21.04 -2.28
C SER A 421 -34.76 -19.86 -3.23
N ALA A 422 -35.34 -19.90 -4.43
CA ALA A 422 -35.26 -18.81 -5.39
C ALA A 422 -35.94 -17.54 -4.87
N LEU A 423 -35.24 -16.42 -4.91
CA LEU A 423 -35.81 -15.12 -4.54
C LEU A 423 -36.54 -14.46 -5.72
N PRO A 424 -37.52 -13.57 -5.46
CA PRO A 424 -38.22 -12.84 -6.51
C PRO A 424 -37.27 -12.06 -7.42
N GLN A 425 -37.50 -12.14 -8.73
CA GLN A 425 -36.68 -11.47 -9.75
C GLN A 425 -37.52 -10.47 -10.55
N GLN A 426 -36.89 -9.37 -10.95
CA GLN A 426 -37.45 -8.39 -11.87
C GLN A 426 -36.92 -8.62 -13.30
N PRO A 427 -37.64 -8.15 -14.33
CA PRO A 427 -37.13 -8.13 -15.70
C PRO A 427 -35.83 -7.34 -15.79
N LEU A 428 -34.90 -7.82 -16.62
CA LEU A 428 -33.65 -7.12 -16.90
C LEU A 428 -33.88 -5.99 -17.92
N PRO A 429 -33.03 -4.95 -17.92
CA PRO A 429 -33.05 -3.97 -18.99
C PRO A 429 -32.72 -4.62 -20.34
N HIS A 430 -33.20 -4.02 -21.43
CA HIS A 430 -32.84 -4.44 -22.78
C HIS A 430 -31.32 -4.36 -22.98
N SER A 431 -30.74 -5.37 -23.62
CA SER A 431 -29.32 -5.43 -23.92
C SER A 431 -29.06 -5.73 -25.39
N LYS A 432 -27.88 -5.31 -25.84
CA LYS A 432 -27.31 -5.64 -27.15
C LYS A 432 -26.34 -6.82 -27.01
N PRO A 433 -26.10 -7.58 -28.09
CA PRO A 433 -25.01 -8.55 -28.11
C PRO A 433 -23.65 -7.86 -27.99
N ILE A 434 -22.64 -8.60 -27.51
CA ILE A 434 -21.25 -8.12 -27.45
C ILE A 434 -20.77 -7.82 -28.88
N PRO A 435 -20.28 -6.60 -29.17
CA PRO A 435 -19.73 -6.26 -30.48
C PRO A 435 -18.53 -7.13 -30.86
N HIS A 436 -18.34 -7.36 -32.16
CA HIS A 436 -17.15 -8.06 -32.65
C HIS A 436 -15.86 -7.34 -32.22
N GLY A 437 -14.92 -8.05 -31.60
CA GLY A 437 -13.65 -7.50 -31.10
C GLY A 437 -13.69 -6.98 -29.66
N ALA A 438 -14.86 -6.91 -29.02
CA ALA A 438 -14.94 -6.74 -27.56
C ALA A 438 -14.80 -8.11 -26.88
N GLN A 439 -14.06 -8.14 -25.77
CA GLN A 439 -13.81 -9.35 -24.98
C GLN A 439 -14.00 -9.02 -23.50
N ALA A 440 -14.53 -9.95 -22.71
CA ALA A 440 -14.70 -9.74 -21.29
C ALA A 440 -14.77 -11.07 -20.54
N HIS A 441 -14.48 -11.02 -19.26
CA HIS A 441 -14.64 -12.15 -18.35
C HIS A 441 -15.12 -11.65 -16.98
N ILE A 442 -15.97 -12.44 -16.33
CA ILE A 442 -16.39 -12.22 -14.93
C ILE A 442 -15.67 -13.29 -14.09
N ASP A 443 -14.67 -12.82 -13.33
CA ASP A 443 -13.84 -13.67 -12.48
C ASP A 443 -14.60 -14.12 -11.23
N LEU A 444 -15.35 -13.20 -10.62
CA LEU A 444 -16.14 -13.43 -9.41
C LEU A 444 -17.52 -12.74 -9.51
N PRO A 445 -18.55 -13.33 -8.89
CA PRO A 445 -18.58 -14.65 -8.29
C PRO A 445 -18.52 -15.78 -9.34
N ALA A 446 -18.09 -16.97 -8.92
CA ALA A 446 -18.28 -18.17 -9.73
C ALA A 446 -19.79 -18.48 -9.85
N ASP A 447 -20.23 -19.02 -10.99
CA ASP A 447 -21.63 -19.42 -11.14
C ASP A 447 -21.94 -20.63 -10.24
N GLN A 448 -23.17 -20.72 -9.74
CA GLN A 448 -23.63 -21.78 -8.83
C GLN A 448 -22.81 -21.91 -7.55
N SER A 449 -22.34 -20.79 -6.99
CA SER A 449 -21.54 -20.75 -5.76
C SER A 449 -22.38 -20.41 -4.53
N ALA A 450 -21.94 -20.89 -3.35
CA ALA A 450 -22.60 -20.65 -2.07
C ALA A 450 -21.71 -19.81 -1.12
N TYR A 451 -22.32 -18.86 -0.41
CA TYR A 451 -21.65 -17.91 0.46
C TYR A 451 -22.28 -17.91 1.86
N TYR A 452 -21.43 -17.85 2.88
CA TYR A 452 -21.81 -17.95 4.29
C TYR A 452 -21.27 -16.72 5.03
N TYR A 453 -22.12 -16.01 5.77
CA TYR A 453 -21.66 -14.87 6.57
C TYR A 453 -21.33 -15.33 7.99
N ASN A 454 -20.08 -15.17 8.42
CA ASN A 454 -19.67 -15.37 9.81
C ASN A 454 -19.49 -14.03 10.53
N PRO A 455 -20.33 -13.69 11.52
CA PRO A 455 -20.22 -12.44 12.25
C PRO A 455 -18.94 -12.31 13.10
N LEU A 456 -18.19 -13.40 13.34
CA LEU A 456 -16.90 -13.35 14.05
C LEU A 456 -15.73 -12.90 13.14
N VAL A 457 -15.81 -13.17 11.83
CA VAL A 457 -14.70 -12.90 10.89
C VAL A 457 -14.36 -11.41 10.77
N PRO A 458 -15.32 -10.46 10.74
CA PRO A 458 -14.99 -9.03 10.76
C PRO A 458 -14.15 -8.60 11.98
N PHE A 459 -14.42 -9.16 13.16
CA PHE A 459 -13.63 -8.90 14.37
C PHE A 459 -12.22 -9.50 14.25
N TRP A 460 -12.11 -10.69 13.67
CA TRP A 460 -10.82 -11.32 13.40
C TRP A 460 -9.95 -10.49 12.45
N HIS A 461 -10.52 -10.00 11.35
CA HIS A 461 -9.80 -9.12 10.41
C HIS A 461 -9.44 -7.78 11.03
N THR A 462 -10.32 -7.20 11.85
CA THR A 462 -10.04 -5.95 12.59
C THR A 462 -8.86 -6.13 13.53
N PHE A 463 -8.87 -7.19 14.35
CA PHE A 463 -7.76 -7.53 15.25
C PHE A 463 -6.43 -7.68 14.51
N ARG A 464 -6.40 -8.47 13.43
CA ARG A 464 -5.20 -8.65 12.60
C ARG A 464 -4.69 -7.32 12.05
N SER A 465 -5.59 -6.46 11.58
CA SER A 465 -5.20 -5.14 11.09
C SER A 465 -4.61 -4.24 12.18
N GLN A 466 -5.04 -4.40 13.43
CA GLN A 466 -4.48 -3.68 14.56
C GLN A 466 -3.06 -4.17 14.90
N GLN A 467 -2.74 -5.46 14.71
CA GLN A 467 -1.38 -5.98 14.92
C GLN A 467 -0.35 -5.26 14.02
N VAL A 468 -0.71 -4.94 12.77
CA VAL A 468 0.14 -4.16 11.85
C VAL A 468 0.40 -2.76 12.42
N VAL A 469 -0.64 -2.08 12.90
CA VAL A 469 -0.56 -0.74 13.49
C VAL A 469 0.32 -0.73 14.74
N ASP A 470 0.16 -1.71 15.62
CA ASP A 470 0.89 -1.79 16.89
C ASP A 470 2.39 -2.02 16.65
N TYR A 471 2.74 -2.88 15.69
CA TYR A 471 4.13 -3.11 15.32
C TYR A 471 4.78 -1.88 14.66
N LEU A 472 4.04 -1.15 13.80
CA LEU A 472 4.51 0.12 13.22
C LEU A 472 4.78 1.16 14.31
N LYS A 473 3.88 1.32 15.28
CA LYS A 473 4.05 2.24 16.42
C LYS A 473 5.25 1.87 17.28
N PHE A 474 5.49 0.58 17.49
CA PHE A 474 6.66 0.11 18.24
C PHE A 474 7.97 0.56 17.57
N PHE A 475 8.10 0.37 16.26
CA PHE A 475 9.31 0.78 15.53
C PHE A 475 9.45 2.30 15.35
N ASP A 476 8.34 3.00 15.15
CA ASP A 476 8.30 4.45 15.19
C ASP A 476 8.81 4.99 16.55
N GLY A 477 8.51 4.29 17.65
CA GLY A 477 9.09 4.56 18.97
C GLY A 477 10.63 4.50 19.00
N ALA A 478 11.24 3.54 18.28
CA ALA A 478 12.69 3.44 18.17
C ALA A 478 13.29 4.63 17.40
N VAL A 479 12.65 5.08 16.32
CA VAL A 479 13.13 6.24 15.54
C VAL A 479 12.96 7.54 16.34
N ARG A 480 11.86 7.69 17.09
CA ARG A 480 11.61 8.87 17.95
C ARG A 480 12.60 9.02 19.11
N GLN A 481 13.36 7.99 19.45
CA GLN A 481 14.42 8.07 20.46
C GLN A 481 15.75 8.59 19.89
N SER A 482 15.80 8.94 18.60
CA SER A 482 17.00 9.45 17.92
C SER A 482 16.89 10.94 17.58
N CYS A 483 17.97 11.51 17.03
CA CYS A 483 17.99 12.85 16.45
C CYS A 483 17.02 13.05 15.27
N LEU A 484 16.46 11.96 14.71
CA LEU A 484 15.46 12.02 13.64
C LEU A 484 14.02 12.09 14.17
N ALA A 485 13.79 12.25 15.47
CA ALA A 485 12.44 12.33 16.05
C ALA A 485 11.54 13.43 15.43
N GLY A 486 12.14 14.53 14.97
CA GLY A 486 11.44 15.63 14.30
C GLY A 486 11.34 15.47 12.78
N THR A 487 11.98 14.45 12.21
CA THR A 487 11.91 14.13 10.79
C THR A 487 10.61 13.37 10.52
N PRO A 488 9.90 13.62 9.41
CA PRO A 488 8.69 12.88 9.08
C PRO A 488 8.93 11.36 8.99
N HIS A 489 8.12 10.57 9.71
CA HIS A 489 8.12 9.11 9.62
C HIS A 489 6.94 8.63 8.79
N TYR A 490 7.18 7.65 7.92
CA TYR A 490 6.19 7.14 6.99
C TYR A 490 6.00 5.64 7.18
N THR A 491 4.76 5.19 7.08
CA THR A 491 4.48 3.79 6.79
C THR A 491 5.05 3.40 5.42
N HIS A 492 5.06 2.12 5.11
CA HIS A 492 5.25 1.62 3.75
C HIS A 492 4.18 0.55 3.55
N GLN A 493 3.11 0.89 2.83
CA GLN A 493 1.91 0.05 2.72
C GLN A 493 1.52 -0.18 1.28
N ILE A 494 1.31 -1.44 0.95
CA ILE A 494 0.59 -1.86 -0.25
C ILE A 494 -0.90 -1.52 -0.11
N ILE A 495 -1.59 -1.27 -1.22
CA ILE A 495 -3.03 -0.94 -1.27
C ILE A 495 -3.81 -1.95 -2.12
N PRO A 496 -4.06 -3.17 -1.61
CA PRO A 496 -4.56 -4.29 -2.43
C PRO A 496 -5.90 -4.06 -3.11
N PHE A 497 -6.74 -3.17 -2.57
CA PHE A 497 -8.04 -2.84 -3.14
C PHE A 497 -7.97 -2.14 -4.51
N THR A 498 -6.79 -1.70 -4.95
CA THR A 498 -6.59 -1.17 -6.31
C THR A 498 -6.35 -2.25 -7.36
N ASN A 499 -6.17 -3.51 -6.93
CA ASN A 499 -6.14 -4.67 -7.80
C ASN A 499 -7.45 -5.46 -7.65
N PRO A 500 -8.25 -5.63 -8.71
CA PRO A 500 -9.56 -6.28 -8.62
C PRO A 500 -9.47 -7.77 -8.24
N GLY A 501 -8.33 -8.41 -8.47
CA GLY A 501 -8.10 -9.84 -8.20
C GLY A 501 -7.56 -10.13 -6.80
N TRP A 502 -7.20 -9.12 -6.00
CA TRP A 502 -6.57 -9.33 -4.69
C TRP A 502 -7.58 -9.26 -3.53
N ASP A 503 -7.40 -10.14 -2.56
CA ASP A 503 -8.13 -10.11 -1.30
C ASP A 503 -7.38 -9.25 -0.27
N ALA A 504 -7.86 -8.03 -0.08
CA ALA A 504 -7.28 -7.09 0.87
C ALA A 504 -7.32 -7.59 2.33
N ASN A 505 -8.20 -8.52 2.69
CA ASN A 505 -8.24 -9.06 4.05
C ASN A 505 -7.06 -9.99 4.33
N LYS A 506 -6.46 -10.62 3.33
CA LYS A 506 -5.28 -11.46 3.52
C LYS A 506 -4.09 -10.65 4.07
N TYR A 507 -3.92 -9.43 3.54
CA TYR A 507 -2.90 -8.47 3.98
C TYR A 507 -3.23 -7.82 5.33
N ALA A 508 -4.52 -7.61 5.63
CA ALA A 508 -5.00 -6.98 6.86
C ALA A 508 -4.34 -5.61 7.15
N ILE A 509 -4.37 -4.70 6.19
CA ILE A 509 -3.74 -3.37 6.26
C ILE A 509 -4.74 -2.23 6.43
N GLN A 510 -6.03 -2.52 6.61
CA GLN A 510 -7.10 -1.52 6.59
C GLN A 510 -6.90 -0.45 7.68
N ALA A 511 -6.44 -0.86 8.87
CA ALA A 511 -6.17 0.06 9.98
C ALA A 511 -4.88 0.88 9.76
N SER A 512 -3.84 0.31 9.16
CA SER A 512 -2.58 1.03 8.87
C SER A 512 -2.71 2.07 7.76
N LEU A 513 -3.77 2.00 6.96
CA LEU A 513 -4.12 3.03 5.99
C LEU A 513 -4.89 4.23 6.57
N GLN A 514 -5.33 4.16 7.83
CA GLN A 514 -5.94 5.30 8.52
C GLN A 514 -4.87 6.19 9.18
N PRO A 515 -5.16 7.47 9.51
CA PRO A 515 -4.23 8.31 10.25
C PRO A 515 -3.76 7.66 11.56
N MET A 516 -2.45 7.61 11.77
CA MET A 516 -1.80 6.89 12.87
C MET A 516 -0.98 7.84 13.75
N GLY A 517 -1.64 8.88 14.29
CA GLY A 517 -0.97 9.90 15.08
C GLY A 517 0.05 10.68 14.24
N ALA A 518 1.31 10.69 14.67
CA ALA A 518 2.39 11.41 13.98
C ALA A 518 3.06 10.59 12.85
N ILE A 519 2.72 9.30 12.68
CA ILE A 519 3.19 8.52 11.53
C ILE A 519 2.34 8.93 10.31
N ARG A 520 3.02 9.33 9.24
CA ARG A 520 2.39 9.74 7.98
C ARG A 520 2.16 8.53 7.08
N LEU A 521 1.19 8.66 6.19
CA LEU A 521 0.93 7.65 5.18
C LEU A 521 2.12 7.56 4.21
N GLY A 522 2.72 6.39 4.10
CA GLY A 522 3.57 6.03 2.97
C GLY A 522 3.03 4.78 2.26
N VAL A 523 2.96 4.85 0.94
CA VAL A 523 2.26 3.88 0.08
C VAL A 523 3.06 3.45 -1.14
N SER A 524 2.87 2.19 -1.52
CA SER A 524 3.32 1.62 -2.78
C SER A 524 2.20 1.75 -3.82
N LEU A 525 2.49 2.36 -4.97
CA LEU A 525 1.50 2.61 -6.02
C LEU A 525 1.80 1.79 -7.28
N TYR A 526 0.85 0.95 -7.68
CA TYR A 526 0.96 0.07 -8.85
C TYR A 526 -0.12 0.39 -9.89
N GLY A 527 0.24 0.45 -11.17
CA GLY A 527 -0.70 0.61 -12.29
C GLY A 527 -1.55 1.88 -12.18
N ASP A 528 -2.87 1.75 -12.34
CA ASP A 528 -3.83 2.87 -12.23
C ASP A 528 -3.74 3.62 -10.89
N ALA A 529 -3.26 3.01 -9.81
CA ALA A 529 -3.03 3.74 -8.56
C ALA A 529 -1.90 4.79 -8.66
N ALA A 530 -0.96 4.60 -9.59
CA ALA A 530 0.18 5.48 -9.82
C ALA A 530 -0.13 6.66 -10.75
N TYR A 531 -0.97 6.47 -11.78
CA TYR A 531 -1.25 7.53 -12.78
C TYR A 531 -2.73 7.88 -12.96
N GLY A 532 -3.63 7.05 -12.45
CA GLY A 532 -5.07 7.19 -12.62
C GLY A 532 -5.77 7.75 -11.39
N ASP A 533 -7.08 7.49 -11.31
CA ASP A 533 -7.97 8.13 -10.34
C ASP A 533 -8.37 7.21 -9.17
N THR A 534 -7.96 5.94 -9.15
CA THR A 534 -8.36 5.03 -8.07
C THR A 534 -7.75 5.46 -6.74
N PHE A 535 -6.43 5.71 -6.70
CA PHE A 535 -5.79 6.23 -5.51
C PHE A 535 -6.31 7.63 -5.16
N SER A 536 -6.48 8.51 -6.16
CA SER A 536 -6.92 9.89 -5.93
C SER A 536 -8.30 9.95 -5.25
N ARG A 537 -9.27 9.17 -5.74
CA ARG A 537 -10.63 9.09 -5.18
C ARG A 537 -10.65 8.50 -3.78
N TRP A 538 -9.79 7.51 -3.51
CA TRP A 538 -9.66 6.94 -2.18
C TRP A 538 -9.03 7.97 -1.22
N TYR A 539 -7.90 8.57 -1.59
CA TYR A 539 -7.16 9.52 -0.77
C TYR A 539 -7.99 10.76 -0.44
N ALA A 540 -8.77 11.29 -1.39
CA ALA A 540 -9.65 12.45 -1.19
C ALA A 540 -10.73 12.24 -0.11
N ARG A 541 -11.05 10.99 0.24
CA ARG A 541 -11.97 10.63 1.32
C ARG A 541 -11.27 10.28 2.64
N SER A 542 -9.94 10.28 2.64
CA SER A 542 -9.14 10.01 3.83
C SER A 542 -8.95 11.29 4.65
N ALA A 543 -8.57 11.13 5.91
CA ALA A 543 -8.21 12.24 6.80
C ALA A 543 -6.71 12.56 6.79
N HIS A 544 -5.98 12.10 5.76
CA HIS A 544 -4.55 12.39 5.62
C HIS A 544 -4.30 13.82 5.09
N HIS A 545 -3.18 14.43 5.51
CA HIS A 545 -2.80 15.79 5.12
C HIS A 545 -1.58 15.88 4.19
N GLY A 546 -0.89 14.75 4.03
CA GLY A 546 0.25 14.54 3.14
C GLY A 546 0.54 13.04 3.07
N TYR A 547 1.36 12.61 2.11
CA TYR A 547 1.78 11.22 1.99
C TYR A 547 3.14 11.10 1.29
N GLY A 548 3.84 10.01 1.56
CA GLY A 548 5.00 9.58 0.79
C GLY A 548 4.62 8.49 -0.20
N VAL A 549 5.18 8.51 -1.40
CA VAL A 549 5.13 7.36 -2.31
C VAL A 549 6.44 6.59 -2.13
N THR A 550 6.37 5.50 -1.38
CA THR A 550 7.54 4.69 -0.97
C THR A 550 8.04 3.79 -2.09
N GLU A 551 7.11 3.34 -2.93
CA GLU A 551 7.38 2.63 -4.17
C GLU A 551 6.41 3.07 -5.26
N PHE A 552 6.91 3.19 -6.49
CA PHE A 552 6.17 3.75 -7.61
C PHE A 552 6.36 2.93 -8.87
N HIS A 553 5.29 2.27 -9.29
CA HIS A 553 5.26 1.27 -10.35
C HIS A 553 4.12 1.56 -11.33
N PRO A 554 4.28 2.46 -12.31
CA PRO A 554 3.25 2.71 -13.32
C PRO A 554 2.90 1.47 -14.16
N LEU A 555 3.85 0.55 -14.33
CA LEU A 555 3.66 -0.70 -15.09
C LEU A 555 3.15 -0.49 -16.52
N LYS A 556 3.51 0.64 -17.15
CA LYS A 556 3.30 0.92 -18.57
C LYS A 556 4.22 2.04 -19.05
N ALA A 557 4.47 2.08 -20.35
CA ALA A 557 5.16 3.20 -20.98
C ALA A 557 4.31 4.48 -20.88
N MET A 558 4.96 5.61 -20.60
CA MET A 558 4.33 6.93 -20.56
C MET A 558 5.24 7.95 -21.23
N ASP A 559 4.64 8.83 -22.03
CA ASP A 559 5.36 9.98 -22.60
C ASP A 559 5.62 11.06 -21.54
N THR A 560 6.48 12.02 -21.89
CA THR A 560 6.90 13.11 -21.00
C THR A 560 5.72 13.95 -20.51
N ALA A 561 4.76 14.24 -21.37
CA ALA A 561 3.57 15.00 -20.99
C ALA A 561 2.71 14.24 -19.96
N SER A 562 2.56 12.92 -20.10
CA SER A 562 1.85 12.08 -19.13
C SER A 562 2.59 12.00 -17.80
N VAL A 563 3.92 11.85 -17.82
CA VAL A 563 4.73 11.87 -16.59
C VAL A 563 4.63 13.22 -15.88
N GLN A 564 4.72 14.33 -16.61
CA GLN A 564 4.55 15.67 -16.04
C GLN A 564 3.18 15.87 -15.38
N ARG A 565 2.09 15.45 -16.06
CA ARG A 565 0.73 15.50 -15.49
C ARG A 565 0.62 14.65 -14.23
N MET A 566 1.09 13.41 -14.28
CA MET A 566 1.08 12.47 -13.15
C MET A 566 1.83 13.01 -11.93
N LEU A 567 3.07 13.50 -12.12
CA LEU A 567 3.85 14.11 -11.04
C LEU A 567 3.18 15.36 -10.48
N GLY A 568 2.66 16.23 -11.37
CA GLY A 568 1.96 17.45 -10.96
C GLY A 568 0.70 17.16 -10.16
N GLN A 569 -0.03 16.12 -10.54
CA GLN A 569 -1.21 15.66 -9.81
C GLN A 569 -0.86 15.12 -8.42
N HIS A 570 0.22 14.33 -8.26
CA HIS A 570 0.66 13.89 -6.93
C HIS A 570 1.12 15.07 -6.06
N ALA A 571 1.91 15.99 -6.62
CA ALA A 571 2.36 17.18 -5.91
C ALA A 571 1.17 18.05 -5.45
N ALA A 572 0.18 18.29 -6.32
CA ALA A 572 -1.02 19.04 -5.99
C ALA A 572 -1.86 18.40 -4.87
N ARG A 573 -1.83 17.06 -4.77
CA ARG A 573 -2.53 16.29 -3.73
C ARG A 573 -1.75 16.21 -2.41
N GLY A 574 -0.52 16.72 -2.36
CA GLY A 574 0.29 16.74 -1.15
C GLY A 574 1.23 15.54 -0.99
N ALA A 575 1.65 14.90 -2.08
CA ALA A 575 2.80 14.01 -2.04
C ALA A 575 4.05 14.78 -1.60
N GLU A 576 4.74 14.28 -0.57
CA GLU A 576 5.95 14.88 -0.03
C GLU A 576 7.21 14.36 -0.71
N PHE A 577 7.20 13.09 -1.09
CA PHE A 577 8.21 12.49 -1.93
C PHE A 577 7.63 11.37 -2.80
N LEU A 578 8.36 11.04 -3.86
CA LEU A 578 8.09 9.88 -4.72
C LEU A 578 9.38 9.11 -4.99
N SER A 579 9.37 7.84 -4.61
CA SER A 579 10.46 6.89 -4.77
C SER A 579 10.11 5.82 -5.79
N PHE A 580 11.00 5.61 -6.75
CA PHE A 580 10.94 4.56 -7.77
C PHE A 580 12.30 3.87 -7.87
N PHE A 581 12.34 2.62 -8.30
CA PHE A 581 13.60 1.89 -8.42
C PHE A 581 14.44 2.40 -9.59
N MET A 582 15.75 2.45 -9.39
CA MET A 582 16.74 2.69 -10.44
C MET A 582 17.89 1.69 -10.31
N GLU A 583 18.39 1.22 -11.45
CA GLU A 583 19.61 0.43 -11.44
C GLU A 583 20.83 1.35 -11.26
N PRO A 584 21.82 0.94 -10.45
CA PRO A 584 23.05 1.68 -10.27
C PRO A 584 23.87 1.70 -11.57
N ARG A 585 24.33 2.88 -11.98
CA ARG A 585 25.21 3.05 -13.14
C ARG A 585 26.46 3.82 -12.76
N TRP A 586 27.61 3.27 -13.13
CA TRP A 586 28.92 3.88 -12.92
C TRP A 586 29.43 4.44 -14.24
N TYR A 587 29.47 5.77 -14.35
CA TYR A 587 29.77 6.50 -15.58
C TYR A 587 28.96 6.02 -16.79
N GLY A 588 27.64 5.82 -16.56
CA GLY A 588 26.69 5.35 -17.56
C GLY A 588 26.68 3.83 -17.81
N ARG A 589 27.66 3.08 -17.29
CA ARG A 589 27.70 1.61 -17.40
C ARG A 589 26.88 0.97 -16.27
N LEU A 590 26.02 0.01 -16.62
CA LEU A 590 25.22 -0.73 -15.64
C LEU A 590 26.12 -1.51 -14.68
N VAL A 591 25.94 -1.32 -13.38
CA VAL A 591 26.69 -2.08 -12.36
C VAL A 591 25.98 -3.42 -12.13
N PRO A 592 26.67 -4.57 -12.27
CA PRO A 592 26.06 -5.88 -12.12
C PRO A 592 25.41 -6.10 -10.75
N ARG A 593 24.14 -6.49 -10.75
CA ARG A 593 23.38 -6.95 -9.58
C ARG A 593 22.15 -7.74 -10.04
N SER A 594 21.40 -8.30 -9.08
CA SER A 594 20.08 -8.87 -9.34
C SER A 594 19.18 -7.82 -9.99
N HIS A 595 18.76 -8.08 -11.23
CA HIS A 595 17.96 -7.16 -12.01
C HIS A 595 16.56 -6.98 -11.42
N ASN A 596 16.13 -5.73 -11.25
CA ASN A 596 14.77 -5.41 -10.86
C ASN A 596 13.94 -5.07 -12.11
N PRO A 597 12.93 -5.88 -12.48
CA PRO A 597 12.14 -5.66 -13.70
C PRO A 597 11.33 -4.36 -13.67
N PHE A 598 11.13 -3.75 -12.50
CA PHE A 598 10.41 -2.49 -12.34
C PHE A 598 11.33 -1.26 -12.26
N ALA A 599 12.65 -1.44 -12.31
CA ALA A 599 13.59 -0.33 -12.23
C ALA A 599 13.54 0.53 -13.50
N PHE A 600 13.45 1.85 -13.31
CA PHE A 600 13.53 2.82 -14.39
C PHE A 600 14.98 2.89 -14.83
N ASP A 601 15.27 2.20 -15.93
CA ASP A 601 16.60 2.08 -16.50
C ASP A 601 16.49 2.11 -18.04
N PRO A 602 17.39 2.80 -18.76
CA PRO A 602 17.34 2.91 -20.21
C PRO A 602 17.37 1.57 -20.95
N ASP A 603 17.94 0.53 -20.36
CA ASP A 603 18.07 -0.80 -20.96
C ASP A 603 16.96 -1.78 -20.50
N ASN A 604 16.07 -1.34 -19.58
CA ASN A 604 14.98 -2.18 -19.09
C ASN A 604 13.73 -2.10 -19.98
N ALA A 605 13.54 -3.11 -20.83
CA ALA A 605 12.38 -3.22 -21.71
C ALA A 605 11.08 -3.66 -20.99
N SER A 606 11.18 -4.13 -19.75
CA SER A 606 10.03 -4.65 -18.99
C SER A 606 9.11 -3.51 -18.55
N TYR A 607 7.79 -3.75 -18.62
CA TYR A 607 6.76 -2.87 -18.05
C TYR A 607 6.84 -1.38 -18.43
N GLY A 608 7.46 -1.06 -19.58
CA GLY A 608 7.65 0.32 -20.04
C GLY A 608 8.73 1.12 -19.33
N SER A 609 9.59 0.48 -18.53
CA SER A 609 10.61 1.12 -17.69
C SER A 609 11.58 2.03 -18.45
N ALA A 610 12.09 1.62 -19.61
CA ALA A 610 12.98 2.45 -20.44
C ALA A 610 12.29 3.71 -20.99
N ALA A 611 10.98 3.65 -21.27
CA ALA A 611 10.22 4.83 -21.67
C ALA A 611 10.00 5.78 -20.48
N LEU A 612 9.66 5.22 -19.31
CA LEU A 612 9.50 5.99 -18.07
C LEU A 612 10.80 6.70 -17.66
N TYR A 613 11.95 6.02 -17.73
CA TYR A 613 13.26 6.61 -17.48
C TYR A 613 13.51 7.86 -18.36
N ARG A 614 13.32 7.73 -19.68
CA ARG A 614 13.50 8.84 -20.64
C ARG A 614 12.54 9.99 -20.37
N SER A 615 11.28 9.69 -20.09
CA SER A 615 10.26 10.70 -19.79
C SER A 615 10.53 11.44 -18.47
N VAL A 616 11.03 10.75 -17.44
CA VAL A 616 11.47 11.37 -16.18
C VAL A 616 12.70 12.27 -16.41
N GLN A 617 13.70 11.78 -17.16
CA GLN A 617 14.89 12.56 -17.52
C GLN A 617 14.52 13.86 -18.26
N GLN A 618 13.63 13.78 -19.25
CA GLN A 618 13.14 14.96 -19.98
C GLN A 618 12.34 15.90 -19.07
N THR A 619 11.50 15.36 -18.19
CA THR A 619 10.74 16.14 -17.21
C THR A 619 11.64 16.94 -16.28
N LEU A 620 12.75 16.33 -15.82
CA LEU A 620 13.73 16.97 -14.94
C LEU A 620 14.64 17.99 -15.64
N SER A 621 14.75 17.89 -16.97
CA SER A 621 15.57 18.78 -17.80
C SER A 621 14.80 20.01 -18.32
N THR A 622 13.47 20.01 -18.21
CA THR A 622 12.62 21.11 -18.69
C THR A 622 12.51 22.20 -17.62
N PRO A 623 12.94 23.46 -17.88
CA PRO A 623 12.75 24.58 -16.96
C PRO A 623 11.26 24.84 -16.67
N ARG A 624 10.93 25.46 -15.53
CA ARG A 624 9.56 25.98 -15.32
C ARG A 624 9.22 26.96 -16.45
N PRO A 625 8.04 26.83 -17.09
CA PRO A 625 7.58 27.80 -18.09
C PRO A 625 7.42 29.20 -17.48
#